data_AF-A0A935RZ99-F1
#
_entry.id   AF-A0A935RZ99-F1
#
_cell.length_a   1.000
_cell.length_b   1.000
_cell.length_c   1.000
_cell.angle_alpha   90.00
_cell.angle_beta   90.00
_cell.angle_gamma   90.00
#
_symmetry.space_group_name_H-M   'P 1'
#
loop_
_entity.id
_entity.type
_entity.pdbx_description
1 polymer ?
#
loop_
_entity_poly.entity_id
_entity_poly.type
_entity_poly.pdbx_seq_one_letter_code
_entity_poly.pdbx_strand_id
1 'polypeptide(L)' 'MERIKQGLMVVDAEAYRNDEDRYVLRVNDPEAPLCPYGNKRVYIGFDRYKNNYIRFTKTILRKLLLKQDDK' A
#
# COMPACT_ATOMS: atom_id res chain seq x y z
N MET A 1 12.69 -12.67 -2.32
CA MET A 1 13.47 -11.48 -1.97
C MET A 1 12.51 -10.33 -1.67
N GLU A 2 12.67 -9.64 -0.56
CA GLU A 2 11.87 -8.44 -0.25
C GLU A 2 12.22 -7.33 -1.25
N ARG A 3 11.22 -6.86 -2.00
CA ARG A 3 11.41 -5.82 -3.02
C ARG A 3 11.16 -4.46 -2.38
N ILE A 4 12.18 -3.60 -2.31
CA ILE A 4 12.03 -2.23 -1.80
C ILE A 4 12.01 -1.23 -2.95
N LYS A 5 11.12 -0.25 -2.89
CA LYS A 5 11.04 0.86 -3.85
C LYS A 5 10.73 2.17 -3.13
N GLN A 6 11.60 3.16 -3.29
CA GLN A 6 11.47 4.48 -2.64
C GLN A 6 11.35 4.36 -1.11
N GLY A 7 12.15 3.47 -0.51
CA GLY A 7 12.14 3.21 0.94
C GLY A 7 10.95 2.39 1.46
N LEU A 8 10.01 1.99 0.60
CA LEU A 8 8.84 1.21 0.98
C LEU A 8 8.96 -0.24 0.49
N MET A 9 8.60 -1.19 1.34
CA MET A 9 8.42 -2.59 0.94
C MET A 9 7.31 -2.68 -0.10
N VAL A 10 7.55 -3.40 -1.18
CA VAL A 10 6.59 -3.63 -2.25
C VAL A 10 5.82 -4.90 -1.97
N VAL A 11 4.50 -4.79 -1.89
CA VAL A 11 3.58 -5.92 -1.75
C VAL A 11 2.96 -6.19 -3.13
N ASP A 12 3.26 -7.37 -3.67
CA ASP A 12 2.68 -7.86 -4.91
C ASP A 12 1.41 -8.66 -4.66
N ALA A 13 0.86 -9.23 -5.73
CA ALA A 13 -0.40 -9.92 -5.65
C ALA A 13 -0.32 -11.27 -4.92
N GLU A 14 0.84 -11.93 -4.92
CA GLU A 14 1.03 -13.18 -4.20
C GLU A 14 1.13 -12.92 -2.70
N ALA A 15 2.00 -11.98 -2.30
CA ALA A 15 2.15 -11.58 -0.92
C ALA A 15 0.84 -11.06 -0.31
N TYR A 16 0.05 -10.30 -1.09
CA TYR A 16 -1.27 -9.82 -0.66
C TYR A 16 -2.27 -10.98 -0.47
N ARG A 17 -2.38 -11.92 -1.41
CA ARG A 17 -3.35 -13.04 -1.32
C ARG A 17 -3.05 -14.00 -0.17
N ASN A 18 -1.79 -14.17 0.19
CA ASN A 18 -1.41 -15.04 1.29
C ASN A 18 -1.91 -14.53 2.65
N ASP A 19 -2.12 -13.22 2.79
CA ASP A 19 -2.62 -12.60 4.01
C ASP A 19 -3.32 -11.27 3.68
N GLU A 20 -4.53 -11.35 3.13
CA GLU A 20 -5.26 -10.16 2.67
C GLU A 20 -5.62 -9.23 3.83
N ASP A 21 -5.88 -9.79 5.01
CA ASP A 21 -6.22 -9.02 6.20
C ASP A 21 -5.00 -8.26 6.73
N ARG A 22 -3.78 -8.74 6.59
CA ARG A 22 -2.62 -7.98 7.07
C ARG A 22 -2.47 -6.59 6.44
N TYR A 23 -2.91 -6.40 5.19
CA TYR A 23 -2.67 -5.16 4.46
C TYR A 23 -3.94 -4.32 4.27
N VAL A 24 -3.83 -3.01 4.48
CA VAL A 24 -4.94 -2.08 4.25
C VAL A 24 -4.52 -0.93 3.35
N LEU A 25 -5.46 -0.45 2.52
CA LEU A 25 -5.28 0.79 1.78
C LEU A 25 -5.68 1.96 2.68
N ARG A 26 -4.76 2.91 2.88
CA ARG A 26 -5.05 4.18 3.55
C ARG A 26 -5.12 5.30 2.51
N VAL A 27 -6.08 6.19 2.69
CA VAL A 27 -6.34 7.31 1.79
C VAL A 27 -6.08 8.63 2.51
N ASN A 28 -5.28 9.51 1.92
CA ASN A 28 -4.90 10.83 2.46
C ASN A 28 -4.36 10.80 3.91
N ASP A 29 -3.66 9.73 4.28
CA ASP A 29 -3.12 9.57 5.63
C ASP A 29 -2.03 10.62 5.91
N PRO A 30 -2.17 11.47 6.95
CA PRO A 30 -1.21 12.52 7.26
C PRO A 30 0.14 12.00 7.78
N GLU A 31 0.18 10.78 8.31
CA GLU A 31 1.41 10.14 8.81
C GLU A 31 2.18 9.42 7.68
N ALA A 32 1.58 9.33 6.49
CA ALA A 32 2.21 8.67 5.35
C ALA A 32 3.47 9.41 4.87
N PRO A 33 4.56 8.69 4.57
CA PRO A 33 5.76 9.30 4.03
C PRO A 33 5.50 9.96 2.69
N LEU A 34 6.15 11.10 2.48
CA LEU A 34 6.10 11.81 1.20
C LEU A 34 6.61 10.92 0.07
N CYS A 35 6.13 11.19 -1.15
CA CYS A 35 6.78 10.63 -2.33
C CYS A 35 8.16 11.28 -2.54
N PRO A 36 9.05 10.71 -3.38
CA PRO A 36 10.39 11.28 -3.59
C PRO A 36 10.41 12.71 -4.14
N TYR A 37 9.28 13.20 -4.65
CA TYR A 37 9.12 14.56 -5.13
C TYR A 37 8.56 15.52 -4.06
N GLY A 38 8.45 15.09 -2.80
CA GLY A 38 7.96 15.91 -1.68
C GLY A 38 6.43 16.00 -1.56
N ASN A 39 5.66 15.38 -2.47
CA ASN A 39 4.20 15.41 -2.41
C ASN A 39 3.62 14.34 -1.50
N LYS A 40 2.48 14.62 -0.84
CA LYS A 40 1.69 13.63 -0.10
C LYS A 40 1.16 12.55 -1.05
N ARG A 41 1.07 11.31 -0.53
CA ARG A 41 0.50 10.18 -1.28
C ARG A 41 -1.00 10.11 -0.98
N VAL A 42 -1.83 10.23 -2.01
CA VAL A 42 -3.28 10.06 -1.86
C VAL A 42 -3.61 8.63 -1.43
N TYR A 43 -2.92 7.64 -2.02
CA TYR A 43 -3.11 6.22 -1.71
C TYR A 43 -1.79 5.61 -1.24
N ILE A 44 -1.83 4.91 -0.10
CA ILE A 44 -0.68 4.18 0.42
C ILE A 44 -1.14 2.89 1.09
N GLY A 45 -0.34 1.84 0.98
CA GLY A 45 -0.62 0.62 1.72
C GLY A 45 -0.02 0.67 3.13
N PHE A 46 -0.64 -0.05 4.05
CA PHE A 46 -0.18 -0.17 5.42
C PHE A 46 -0.21 -1.64 5.85
N ASP A 47 0.89 -2.11 6.42
CA ASP A 47 1.01 -3.43 7.03
C ASP A 47 0.61 -3.31 8.50
N ARG A 48 -0.53 -3.91 8.86
CA ARG A 48 -1.08 -3.86 10.23
C ARG A 48 -0.21 -4.59 11.24
N TYR A 49 0.54 -5.60 10.81
CA TYR A 49 1.33 -6.43 11.72
C TYR A 49 2.69 -5.82 11.99
N LYS A 50 3.33 -5.26 10.96
CA LYS A 50 4.63 -4.57 11.09
C LYS A 50 4.48 -3.08 11.44
N ASN A 51 3.25 -2.56 11.46
CA ASN A 51 2.91 -1.18 11.75
C ASN A 51 3.71 -0.17 10.88
N ASN A 52 3.83 -0.46 9.59
CA ASN A 52 4.62 0.34 8.66
C ASN A 52 3.95 0.54 7.30
N TYR A 53 4.35 1.63 6.62
CA TYR A 53 3.87 1.92 5.28
C TYR A 53 4.56 1.03 4.25
N ILE A 54 3.75 0.54 3.32
CA ILE A 54 4.19 -0.30 2.20
C ILE A 54 3.66 0.26 0.89
N ARG A 55 4.18 -0.27 -0.21
CA ARG A 55 3.75 0.06 -1.56
C ARG A 55 3.06 -1.12 -2.21
N PHE A 56 1.80 -0.98 -2.54
CA PHE A 56 1.15 -1.94 -3.42
C PHE A 56 1.69 -1.85 -4.85
N THR A 57 1.78 -3.01 -5.50
CA THR A 57 1.90 -3.05 -6.95
C THR A 57 0.66 -2.45 -7.62
N LYS A 58 0.82 -1.99 -8.88
CA LYS A 58 -0.25 -1.35 -9.65
C LYS A 58 -1.52 -2.22 -9.73
N THR A 59 -1.36 -3.53 -9.86
CA THR A 59 -2.47 -4.48 -9.96
C THR A 59 -3.28 -4.55 -8.66
N ILE A 60 -2.61 -4.63 -7.50
CA ILE A 60 -3.30 -4.66 -6.20
C ILE A 60 -3.97 -3.32 -5.91
N LEU A 61 -3.27 -2.20 -6.15
CA LEU A 61 -3.86 -0.88 -5.94
C LEU A 61 -5.16 -0.71 -6.74
N ARG A 62 -5.19 -1.09 -8.03
CA ARG A 62 -6.42 -1.04 -8.84
C ARG A 62 -7.54 -1.90 -8.25
N LYS A 63 -7.25 -3.12 -7.81
CA LYS A 63 -8.26 -4.00 -7.19
C LYS A 63 -8.85 -3.39 -5.92
N LEU A 64 -8.01 -2.77 -5.09
CA LEU A 64 -8.44 -2.14 -3.85
C LEU A 64 -9.30 -0.89 -4.10
N LEU A 65 -8.96 -0.08 -5.10
CA LEU A 65 -9.75 1.08 -5.48
C LEU A 65 -11.12 0.67 -6.04
N LEU A 66 -11.19 -0.33 -6.91
CA LEU A 66 -12.48 -0.85 -7.42
C LEU A 66 -13.36 -1.37 -6.28
N LYS A 67 -12.79 -2.09 -5.30
CA LYS A 67 -13.53 -2.54 -4.11
C LYS A 67 -14.03 -1.38 -3.21
N GLN A 68 -13.41 -0.20 -3.28
CA GLN A 68 -13.86 0.98 -2.53
C GLN A 68 -15.00 1.71 -3.24
N ASP A 69 -15.00 1.73 -4.58
CA ASP A 69 -16.04 2.39 -5.39
C ASP A 69 -17.36 1.60 -5.40
N ASP A 70 -17.32 0.28 -5.14
CA ASP A 70 -18.51 -0.59 -5.02
C ASP A 70 -19.24 -0.47 -3.66
N LYS A 71 -18.79 0.42 -2.75
CA LYS A 71 -19.41 0.68 -1.43
C LYS A 71 -20.08 2.05 -1.37
#